data_AF-V8NII2-F1
#
_entry.id   AF-V8NII2-F1
#
_cell.length_a   1.000
_cell.length_b   1.000
_cell.length_c   1.000
_cell.angle_alpha   90.00
_cell.angle_beta   90.00
_cell.angle_gamma   90.00
#
_symmetry.space_group_name_H-M   'P 1'
#
loop_
_entity.id
_entity.type
_entity.pdbx_description
1 polymer ?
#
loop_
_entity_poly.entity_id
_entity_poly.type
_entity_poly.pdbx_seq_one_letter_code
_entity_poly.pdbx_strand_id
1 'polypeptide(L)'
;MYLLVYLFLLKNTVKKTRAEMLQHLELELKRESEAAEQRNTHKLQRLMLQLAMEKMAAVAEGRQDERCKATVHLAKQEKKFLEQIHQAGIIANEIYQKNLQRLAWEKKHELEMAFMVSQKEFEEETRKLLESADNIREAQLEEVNTEVNKKESEILSLNQQLEYMTAWKDSLEAEILEIREAFQKYINLTFPQLAPGQADFILPFRKISAFRDSGVEL
;
A
#
# COMPACT_ATOMS: atom_id res chain seq x y z
N MET A 1 88.53 -121.86 35.22
CA MET A 1 88.74 -120.39 35.15
C MET A 1 88.41 -119.80 33.77
N TYR A 2 88.83 -120.41 32.66
CA TYR A 2 88.61 -119.89 31.29
C TYR A 2 87.14 -119.83 30.80
N LEU A 3 86.28 -120.80 31.15
CA LEU A 3 84.86 -120.78 30.73
C LEU A 3 84.04 -119.63 31.36
N LEU A 4 84.33 -119.29 32.62
CA LEU A 4 83.65 -118.22 33.37
C LEU A 4 84.01 -116.83 32.82
N VAL A 5 85.26 -116.64 32.38
CA VAL A 5 85.73 -115.40 31.74
C VAL A 5 85.07 -115.22 30.36
N TYR A 6 84.95 -116.27 29.57
CA TYR A 6 84.34 -116.21 28.23
C TYR A 6 82.82 -115.97 28.31
N LEU A 7 82.11 -116.62 29.24
CA LEU A 7 80.68 -116.39 29.48
C LEU A 7 80.41 -114.96 29.99
N PHE A 8 81.29 -114.42 30.83
CA PHE A 8 81.21 -113.03 31.31
C PHE A 8 81.45 -112.02 30.17
N LEU A 9 82.43 -112.28 29.29
CA LEU A 9 82.70 -111.48 28.10
C LEU A 9 81.50 -111.46 27.14
N LEU A 10 80.92 -112.62 26.83
CA LEU A 10 79.72 -112.74 25.99
C LEU A 10 78.50 -112.04 26.61
N LYS A 11 78.29 -112.19 27.92
CA LYS A 11 77.18 -111.52 28.61
C LYS A 11 77.36 -109.99 28.62
N ASN A 12 78.61 -109.50 28.71
CA ASN A 12 78.92 -108.08 28.61
C ASN A 12 78.80 -107.54 27.18
N THR A 13 79.22 -108.27 26.16
CA THR A 13 79.06 -107.84 24.76
C THR A 13 77.58 -107.82 24.35
N VAL A 14 76.77 -108.79 24.80
CA VAL A 14 75.30 -108.78 24.59
C VAL A 14 74.64 -107.61 25.32
N LYS A 15 75.06 -107.31 26.56
CA LYS A 15 74.55 -106.14 27.29
C LYS A 15 74.94 -104.82 26.62
N LYS A 16 76.18 -104.72 26.13
CA LYS A 16 76.71 -103.53 25.47
C LYS A 16 76.03 -103.28 24.12
N THR A 17 75.90 -104.31 23.28
CA THR A 17 75.17 -104.23 22.00
C THR A 17 73.69 -103.92 22.20
N ARG A 18 73.05 -104.47 23.25
CA ARG A 18 71.67 -104.11 23.61
C ARG A 18 71.55 -102.64 24.04
N ALA A 19 72.51 -102.13 24.81
CA ALA A 19 72.53 -100.73 25.21
C ALA A 19 72.76 -99.78 24.01
N GLU A 20 73.70 -100.12 23.12
CA GLU A 20 73.97 -99.37 21.88
C GLU A 20 72.75 -99.38 20.93
N MET A 21 72.06 -100.52 20.82
CA MET A 21 70.83 -100.64 20.03
C MET A 21 69.69 -99.78 20.61
N LEU A 22 69.51 -99.76 21.93
CA LEU A 22 68.52 -98.90 22.59
C LEU A 22 68.84 -97.41 22.39
N GLN A 23 70.11 -97.01 22.53
CA GLN A 23 70.54 -95.64 22.27
C GLN A 23 70.32 -95.23 20.81
N HIS A 24 70.57 -96.12 19.86
CA HIS A 24 70.28 -95.86 18.45
C HIS A 24 68.79 -95.69 18.19
N LEU A 25 67.95 -96.56 18.77
CA LEU A 25 66.49 -96.44 18.67
C LEU A 25 65.96 -95.14 19.30
N GLU A 26 66.49 -94.72 20.44
CA GLU A 26 66.15 -93.44 21.08
C GLU A 26 66.55 -92.25 20.19
N LEU A 27 67.72 -92.30 19.57
CA LEU A 27 68.19 -91.24 18.66
C LEU A 27 67.30 -91.14 17.41
N GLU A 28 66.96 -92.27 16.80
CA GLU A 28 66.05 -92.31 15.64
C GLU A 28 64.64 -91.84 16.00
N LEU A 29 64.10 -92.28 17.14
CA LEU A 29 62.80 -91.81 17.64
C LEU A 29 62.79 -90.30 17.88
N LYS A 30 63.88 -89.76 18.44
CA LYS A 30 64.04 -88.32 18.66
C LYS A 30 64.09 -87.55 17.33
N ARG A 31 64.86 -88.04 16.34
CA ARG A 31 64.92 -87.45 15.00
C ARG A 31 63.57 -87.46 14.29
N GLU A 32 62.84 -88.57 14.36
CA GLU A 32 61.51 -88.67 13.78
C GLU A 32 60.52 -87.72 14.47
N SER A 33 60.57 -87.65 15.81
CA SER A 33 59.76 -86.71 16.59
C SER A 33 60.04 -85.25 16.21
N GLU A 34 61.30 -84.84 16.13
CA GLU A 34 61.70 -83.49 15.72
C GLU A 34 61.26 -83.19 14.27
N ALA A 35 61.41 -84.15 13.35
CA ALA A 35 60.93 -84.01 11.97
C ALA A 35 59.39 -83.94 11.88
N ALA A 36 58.66 -84.66 12.73
CA ALA A 36 57.21 -84.56 12.83
C ALA A 36 56.77 -83.19 13.38
N GLU A 37 57.47 -82.67 14.40
CA GLU A 37 57.21 -81.37 15.00
C GLU A 37 57.47 -80.23 14.00
N GLN A 38 58.57 -80.29 13.23
CA GLN A 38 58.86 -79.32 12.18
C GLN A 38 57.78 -79.33 11.08
N ARG A 39 57.35 -80.52 10.64
CA ARG A 39 56.25 -80.66 9.67
C ARG A 39 54.94 -80.07 10.20
N ASN A 40 54.61 -80.35 11.46
CA ASN A 40 53.41 -79.81 12.10
C ASN A 40 53.47 -78.30 12.28
N THR A 41 54.63 -77.77 12.67
CA THR A 41 54.89 -76.33 12.80
C THR A 41 54.71 -75.61 11.47
N HIS A 42 55.28 -76.14 10.39
CA HIS A 42 55.13 -75.57 9.05
C HIS A 42 53.68 -75.64 8.56
N LYS A 43 52.96 -76.75 8.80
CA LYS A 43 51.51 -76.85 8.50
C LYS A 43 50.70 -75.80 9.27
N LEU A 44 50.99 -75.63 10.56
CA LEU A 44 50.31 -74.65 11.40
C LEU A 44 50.57 -73.21 10.91
N GLN A 45 51.82 -72.87 10.60
CA GLN A 45 52.18 -71.56 10.07
C GLN A 45 51.46 -71.27 8.73
N ARG A 46 51.37 -72.25 7.83
CA ARG A 46 50.61 -72.12 6.58
C ARG A 46 49.11 -71.88 6.84
N LEU A 47 48.51 -72.62 7.77
CA LEU A 47 47.11 -72.43 8.14
C LEU A 47 46.88 -71.05 8.78
N MET A 48 47.78 -70.59 9.65
CA MET A 48 47.69 -69.27 10.26
C MET A 48 47.76 -68.15 9.22
N LEU A 49 48.66 -68.27 8.22
CA LEU A 49 48.75 -67.31 7.13
C LEU A 49 47.46 -67.29 6.30
N GLN A 50 46.93 -68.47 5.95
CA GLN A 50 45.69 -68.57 5.19
C GLN A 50 44.51 -67.95 5.95
N LEU A 51 44.35 -68.27 7.24
CA LEU A 51 43.31 -67.69 8.09
C LEU A 51 43.47 -66.17 8.25
N ALA A 52 44.70 -65.67 8.35
CA ALA A 52 44.95 -64.22 8.40
C ALA A 52 44.54 -63.53 7.10
N MET A 53 44.85 -64.14 5.94
CA MET A 53 44.43 -63.64 4.63
C MET A 53 42.90 -63.65 4.47
N GLU A 54 42.25 -64.75 4.84
CA GLU A 54 40.78 -64.87 4.80
C GLU A 54 40.11 -63.86 5.73
N LYS A 55 40.64 -63.67 6.95
CA LYS A 55 40.16 -62.62 7.88
C LYS A 55 40.31 -61.22 7.29
N MET A 56 41.47 -60.91 6.70
CA MET A 56 41.67 -59.61 6.06
C MET A 56 40.71 -59.38 4.91
N ALA A 57 40.47 -60.40 4.08
CA ALA A 57 39.50 -60.35 2.98
C ALA A 57 38.07 -60.11 3.50
N ALA A 58 37.64 -60.89 4.50
CA ALA A 58 36.31 -60.76 5.10
C ALA A 58 36.09 -59.38 5.77
N VAL A 59 37.10 -58.84 6.45
CA VAL A 59 37.03 -57.49 7.03
C VAL A 59 37.00 -56.42 5.95
N ALA A 60 37.77 -56.57 4.87
CA ALA A 60 37.76 -55.62 3.76
C ALA A 60 36.39 -55.61 3.05
N GLU A 61 35.81 -56.78 2.82
CA GLU A 61 34.48 -56.93 2.24
C GLU A 61 33.40 -56.33 3.15
N GLY A 62 33.43 -56.64 4.46
CA GLY A 62 32.49 -56.07 5.43
C GLY A 62 32.55 -54.53 5.49
N ARG A 63 33.76 -53.96 5.49
CA ARG A 63 33.94 -52.49 5.45
C ARG A 63 33.44 -51.89 4.14
N GLN A 64 33.61 -52.59 3.02
CA GLN A 64 33.13 -52.10 1.73
C GLN A 64 31.60 -52.10 1.69
N ASP A 65 30.95 -53.16 2.18
CA ASP A 65 29.49 -53.24 2.28
C ASP A 65 28.92 -52.17 3.23
N GLU A 66 29.56 -51.94 4.39
CA GLU A 66 29.20 -50.85 5.30
C GLU A 66 29.28 -49.48 4.63
N ARG A 67 30.35 -49.21 3.87
CA ARG A 67 30.51 -47.95 3.12
C ARG A 67 29.45 -47.81 2.03
N CYS A 68 29.14 -48.88 1.30
CA CYS A 68 28.08 -48.88 0.29
C CYS A 68 26.72 -48.61 0.93
N LYS A 69 26.39 -49.24 2.06
CA LYS A 69 25.15 -48.96 2.81
C LYS A 69 25.10 -47.53 3.31
N ALA A 70 26.17 -47.02 3.90
CA ALA A 70 26.25 -45.66 4.42
C ALA A 70 26.02 -44.61 3.30
N THR A 71 26.66 -44.80 2.13
CA THR A 71 26.48 -43.88 0.98
C THR A 71 25.06 -43.92 0.42
N VAL A 72 24.43 -45.10 0.31
CA VAL A 72 23.02 -45.21 -0.10
C VAL A 72 22.07 -44.54 0.89
N HIS A 73 22.31 -44.72 2.20
CA HIS A 73 21.51 -44.06 3.23
C HIS A 73 21.66 -42.54 3.20
N LEU A 74 22.88 -42.03 3.05
CA LEU A 74 23.15 -40.59 2.92
C LEU A 74 22.46 -40.01 1.69
N ALA A 75 22.61 -40.62 0.51
CA ALA A 75 21.96 -40.15 -0.71
C ALA A 75 20.42 -40.12 -0.59
N LYS A 76 19.83 -41.14 0.07
CA LYS A 76 18.39 -41.17 0.34
C LYS A 76 17.97 -40.04 1.29
N GLN A 77 18.77 -39.75 2.29
CA GLN A 77 18.51 -38.69 3.27
C GLN A 77 18.63 -37.30 2.63
N GLU A 78 19.68 -37.06 1.84
CA GLU A 78 19.87 -35.83 1.08
C GLU A 78 18.69 -35.56 0.15
N LYS A 79 18.26 -36.57 -0.61
CA LYS A 79 17.08 -36.47 -1.49
C LYS A 79 15.83 -36.07 -0.69
N LYS A 80 15.60 -36.70 0.46
CA LYS A 80 14.45 -36.39 1.32
C LYS A 80 14.50 -34.95 1.84
N PHE A 81 15.67 -34.46 2.25
CA PHE A 81 15.81 -33.08 2.70
C PHE A 81 15.61 -32.08 1.57
N LEU A 82 16.13 -32.35 0.37
CA LEU A 82 15.90 -31.50 -0.80
C LEU A 82 14.41 -31.42 -1.16
N GLU A 83 13.70 -32.55 -1.12
CA GLU A 83 12.24 -32.59 -1.35
C GLU A 83 11.49 -31.77 -0.28
N GLN A 84 11.87 -31.89 0.99
CA GLN A 84 11.26 -31.11 2.08
C GLN A 84 11.52 -29.61 1.95
N ILE A 85 12.75 -29.21 1.61
CA ILE A 85 13.10 -27.80 1.36
C ILE A 85 12.29 -27.27 0.17
N HIS A 86 12.18 -28.06 -0.90
CA HIS A 86 11.41 -27.67 -2.07
C HIS A 86 9.92 -27.48 -1.75
N GLN A 87 9.31 -28.42 -1.04
CA GLN A 87 7.91 -28.30 -0.59
C GLN A 87 7.70 -27.11 0.34
N ALA A 88 8.60 -26.89 1.30
CA ALA A 88 8.56 -25.72 2.17
C ALA A 88 8.68 -24.41 1.37
N GLY A 89 9.52 -24.40 0.33
CA GLY A 89 9.66 -23.27 -0.59
C GLY A 89 8.39 -22.97 -1.36
N ILE A 90 7.70 -23.99 -1.89
CA ILE A 90 6.41 -23.83 -2.57
C ILE A 90 5.38 -23.22 -1.62
N ILE A 91 5.21 -23.79 -0.43
CA ILE A 91 4.23 -23.32 0.56
C ILE A 91 4.55 -21.88 1.00
N ALA A 92 5.81 -21.57 1.28
CA ALA A 92 6.24 -20.23 1.66
C ALA A 92 5.94 -19.21 0.54
N ASN A 93 6.22 -19.58 -0.71
CA ASN A 93 5.93 -18.72 -1.85
C ASN A 93 4.42 -18.51 -2.05
N GLU A 94 3.59 -19.55 -1.91
CA GLU A 94 2.13 -19.43 -1.98
C GLU A 94 1.57 -18.51 -0.90
N ILE A 95 2.04 -18.65 0.34
CA ILE A 95 1.66 -17.78 1.46
C ILE A 95 2.08 -16.34 1.16
N TYR A 96 3.31 -16.15 0.69
CA TYR A 96 3.83 -14.83 0.35
C TYR A 96 3.01 -14.15 -0.75
N GLN A 97 2.68 -14.87 -1.83
CA GLN A 97 1.85 -14.36 -2.92
C GLN A 97 0.44 -13.99 -2.44
N LYS A 98 -0.21 -14.84 -1.63
CA LYS A 98 -1.52 -14.55 -1.04
C LYS A 98 -1.48 -13.30 -0.15
N ASN A 99 -0.44 -13.17 0.68
CA ASN A 99 -0.27 -12.00 1.55
C ASN A 99 -0.05 -10.72 0.73
N LEU A 100 0.76 -10.78 -0.34
CA LEU A 100 0.95 -9.64 -1.23
C LEU A 100 -0.34 -9.22 -1.93
N GLN A 101 -1.11 -10.17 -2.45
CA GLN A 101 -2.40 -9.88 -3.08
C GLN A 101 -3.39 -9.24 -2.10
N ARG A 102 -3.46 -9.79 -0.89
CA ARG A 102 -4.28 -9.23 0.18
C ARG A 102 -3.85 -7.81 0.54
N LEU A 103 -2.56 -7.59 0.76
CA LEU A 103 -2.02 -6.27 1.10
C LEU A 103 -2.29 -5.25 -0.02
N ALA A 104 -2.13 -5.64 -1.28
CA ALA A 104 -2.42 -4.78 -2.43
C ALA A 104 -3.90 -4.37 -2.47
N TRP A 105 -4.81 -5.32 -2.21
CA TRP A 105 -6.23 -5.04 -2.12
C TRP A 105 -6.57 -4.12 -0.95
N GLU A 106 -6.04 -4.40 0.24
CA GLU A 106 -6.25 -3.57 1.44
C GLU A 106 -5.77 -2.14 1.22
N LYS A 107 -4.57 -1.95 0.64
CA LYS A 107 -4.02 -0.63 0.35
C LYS A 107 -4.80 0.14 -0.71
N LYS A 108 -5.26 -0.56 -1.76
CA LYS A 108 -6.13 0.04 -2.77
C LYS A 108 -7.43 0.51 -2.13
N HIS A 109 -8.06 -0.33 -1.32
CA HIS A 109 -9.32 0.02 -0.66
C HIS A 109 -9.17 1.17 0.33
N GLU A 110 -8.10 1.18 1.13
CA GLU A 110 -7.77 2.28 2.05
C GLU A 110 -7.61 3.61 1.31
N LEU A 111 -6.91 3.60 0.16
CA LEU A 111 -6.72 4.78 -0.68
C LEU A 111 -8.03 5.26 -1.31
N GLU A 112 -8.85 4.34 -1.83
CA GLU A 112 -10.18 4.66 -2.39
C GLU A 112 -11.09 5.29 -1.34
N MET A 113 -11.11 4.75 -0.12
CA MET A 113 -11.87 5.31 1.00
C MET A 113 -11.38 6.70 1.38
N ALA A 114 -10.07 6.89 1.53
CA ALA A 114 -9.48 8.19 1.84
C ALA A 114 -9.78 9.23 0.74
N PHE A 115 -9.71 8.83 -0.53
CA PHE A 115 -10.05 9.67 -1.67
C PHE A 115 -11.53 10.08 -1.64
N MET A 116 -12.45 9.14 -1.42
CA MET A 116 -13.88 9.42 -1.33
C MET A 116 -14.22 10.39 -0.19
N VAL A 117 -13.57 10.24 0.97
CA VAL A 117 -13.74 11.15 2.11
C VAL A 117 -13.26 12.55 1.73
N SER A 118 -12.05 12.67 1.21
CA SER A 118 -11.47 13.96 0.82
C SER A 118 -12.29 14.66 -0.28
N GLN A 119 -12.79 13.90 -1.25
CA GLN A 119 -13.67 14.44 -2.30
C GLN A 119 -14.97 15.00 -1.69
N LYS A 120 -15.60 14.24 -0.78
CA LYS A 120 -16.84 14.67 -0.14
C LYS A 120 -16.64 15.91 0.74
N GLU A 121 -15.53 15.98 1.48
CA GLU A 121 -15.16 17.15 2.27
C GLU A 121 -14.98 18.38 1.36
N PHE A 122 -14.26 18.24 0.25
CA PHE A 122 -14.07 19.31 -0.72
C PHE A 122 -15.40 19.79 -1.34
N GLU A 123 -16.27 18.87 -1.73
CA GLU A 123 -17.60 19.19 -2.25
C GLU A 123 -18.47 19.91 -1.21
N GLU A 124 -18.40 19.50 0.06
CA GLU A 124 -19.12 20.13 1.16
C GLU A 124 -18.59 21.53 1.47
N GLU A 125 -17.27 21.73 1.51
CA GLU A 125 -16.65 23.05 1.69
C GLU A 125 -17.00 24.01 0.55
N THR A 126 -16.92 23.52 -0.69
CA THR A 126 -17.29 24.31 -1.87
C THR A 126 -18.76 24.71 -1.83
N ARG A 127 -19.65 23.78 -1.43
CA ARG A 127 -21.08 24.08 -1.26
C ARG A 127 -21.32 25.13 -0.18
N LYS A 128 -20.65 25.02 0.97
CA LYS A 128 -20.77 26.02 2.06
C LYS A 128 -20.31 27.41 1.62
N LEU A 129 -19.21 27.48 0.87
CA LEU A 129 -18.71 28.74 0.31
C LEU A 129 -19.71 29.34 -0.68
N LEU A 130 -20.29 28.52 -1.56
CA LEU A 130 -21.30 28.97 -2.52
C LEU A 130 -22.57 29.48 -1.81
N GLU A 131 -23.08 28.72 -0.84
CA GLU A 131 -24.24 29.10 -0.03
C GLU A 131 -23.99 30.41 0.74
N SER A 132 -22.80 30.57 1.33
CA SER A 132 -22.42 31.81 2.00
C SER A 132 -22.36 32.99 1.02
N ALA A 133 -21.83 32.81 -0.19
CA ALA A 133 -21.77 33.86 -1.20
C ALA A 133 -23.18 34.24 -1.69
N ASP A 134 -24.06 33.26 -1.89
CA ASP A 134 -25.45 33.48 -2.29
C ASP A 134 -26.24 34.22 -1.21
N ASN A 135 -26.07 33.86 0.06
CA ASN A 135 -26.71 34.55 1.18
C ASN A 135 -26.28 36.03 1.27
N ILE A 136 -24.99 36.32 1.07
CA ILE A 136 -24.47 37.70 1.05
C ILE A 136 -25.08 38.47 -0.14
N ARG A 137 -25.09 37.86 -1.33
CA ARG A 137 -25.66 38.46 -2.54
C ARG A 137 -27.15 38.75 -2.35
N GLU A 138 -27.90 37.83 -1.76
CA GLU A 138 -29.33 38.00 -1.51
C GLU A 138 -29.61 39.10 -0.49
N ALA A 139 -28.82 39.19 0.60
CA ALA A 139 -28.90 40.29 1.55
C ALA A 139 -28.63 41.66 0.91
N GLN A 140 -27.62 41.74 0.01
CA GLN A 140 -27.32 42.97 -0.74
C GLN A 140 -28.45 43.36 -1.70
N LEU A 141 -29.06 42.37 -2.37
CA LEU A 141 -30.21 42.62 -3.24
C LEU A 141 -31.42 43.13 -2.44
N GLU A 142 -31.67 42.56 -1.28
CA GLU A 142 -32.76 43.01 -0.40
C GLU A 142 -32.53 44.45 0.07
N GLU A 143 -31.30 44.80 0.46
CA GLU A 143 -30.94 46.18 0.83
C GLU A 143 -31.21 47.16 -0.33
N VAL A 144 -30.74 46.85 -1.53
CA VAL A 144 -30.98 47.69 -2.73
C VAL A 144 -32.48 47.79 -3.03
N ASN A 145 -33.21 46.68 -2.93
CA ASN A 145 -34.66 46.66 -3.17
C ASN A 145 -35.40 47.55 -2.15
N THR A 146 -35.01 47.54 -0.88
CA THR A 146 -35.61 48.41 0.13
C THR A 146 -35.37 49.90 -0.15
N GLU A 147 -34.17 50.30 -0.58
CA GLU A 147 -33.87 51.69 -0.91
C GLU A 147 -34.58 52.12 -2.20
N VAL A 148 -34.67 51.24 -3.21
CA VAL A 148 -35.45 51.50 -4.43
C VAL A 148 -36.92 51.75 -4.09
N ASN A 149 -37.54 50.86 -3.32
CA ASN A 149 -38.95 51.01 -2.92
C ASN A 149 -39.20 52.32 -2.14
N LYS A 150 -38.26 52.69 -1.26
CA LYS A 150 -38.33 53.97 -0.54
C LYS A 150 -38.25 55.14 -1.50
N LYS A 151 -37.30 55.15 -2.45
CA LYS A 151 -37.16 56.22 -3.45
C LYS A 151 -38.38 56.31 -4.37
N GLU A 152 -38.96 55.18 -4.78
CA GLU A 152 -40.21 55.15 -5.54
C GLU A 152 -41.36 55.78 -4.74
N SER A 153 -41.46 55.49 -3.43
CA SER A 153 -42.48 56.11 -2.58
C SER A 153 -42.30 57.63 -2.43
N GLU A 154 -41.05 58.11 -2.34
CA GLU A 154 -40.71 59.53 -2.33
C GLU A 154 -41.11 60.21 -3.66
N ILE A 155 -40.81 59.57 -4.80
CA ILE A 155 -41.20 60.04 -6.14
C ILE A 155 -42.71 60.13 -6.27
N LEU A 156 -43.45 59.11 -5.83
CA LEU A 156 -44.91 59.11 -5.86
C LEU A 156 -45.49 60.28 -5.03
N SER A 157 -44.93 60.54 -3.84
CA SER A 157 -45.35 61.67 -3.01
C SER A 157 -45.07 63.02 -3.68
N LEU A 158 -43.88 63.19 -4.27
CA LEU A 158 -43.52 64.40 -4.99
C LEU A 158 -44.42 64.64 -6.21
N ASN A 159 -44.71 63.58 -6.98
CA ASN A 159 -45.65 63.67 -8.10
C ASN A 159 -47.04 64.12 -7.64
N GLN A 160 -47.54 63.58 -6.53
CA GLN A 160 -48.84 64.00 -5.99
C GLN A 160 -48.83 65.48 -5.53
N GLN A 161 -47.75 65.95 -4.91
CA GLN A 161 -47.60 67.37 -4.58
C GLN A 161 -47.56 68.25 -5.82
N LEU A 162 -46.85 67.81 -6.86
CA LEU A 162 -46.77 68.49 -8.15
C LEU A 162 -48.15 68.60 -8.81
N GLU A 163 -48.97 67.55 -8.75
CA GLU A 163 -50.34 67.55 -9.25
C GLU A 163 -51.20 68.60 -8.53
N TYR A 164 -51.17 68.65 -7.20
CA TYR A 164 -51.90 69.67 -6.43
C TYR A 164 -51.43 71.09 -6.75
N MET A 165 -50.10 71.31 -6.86
CA MET A 165 -49.55 72.61 -7.23
C MET A 165 -49.95 73.02 -8.65
N THR A 166 -50.02 72.07 -9.58
CA THR A 166 -50.44 72.30 -10.96
C THR A 166 -51.92 72.66 -11.02
N ALA A 167 -52.79 71.90 -10.35
CA ALA A 167 -54.22 72.21 -10.27
C ALA A 167 -54.48 73.58 -9.62
N TRP A 168 -53.75 73.90 -8.53
CA TRP A 168 -53.85 75.21 -7.88
C TRP A 168 -53.38 76.35 -8.80
N LYS A 169 -52.24 76.16 -9.49
CA LYS A 169 -51.74 77.09 -10.49
C LYS A 169 -52.78 77.33 -11.59
N ASP A 170 -53.39 76.28 -12.11
CA ASP A 170 -54.36 76.38 -13.21
C ASP A 170 -55.65 77.08 -12.76
N SER A 171 -56.10 76.85 -11.52
CA SER A 171 -57.21 77.59 -10.91
C SER A 171 -56.93 79.08 -10.80
N LEU A 172 -55.73 79.46 -10.32
CA LEU A 172 -55.32 80.86 -10.25
C LEU A 172 -55.20 81.49 -11.64
N GLU A 173 -54.68 80.75 -12.63
CA GLU A 173 -54.59 81.23 -14.01
C GLU A 173 -55.99 81.45 -14.61
N ALA A 174 -56.97 80.60 -14.29
CA ALA A 174 -58.38 80.78 -14.68
C ALA A 174 -59.01 82.03 -14.01
N GLU A 175 -58.84 82.22 -12.69
CA GLU A 175 -59.34 83.41 -11.99
C GLU A 175 -58.75 84.71 -12.54
N ILE A 176 -57.45 84.73 -12.83
CA ILE A 176 -56.78 85.87 -13.45
C ILE A 176 -57.38 86.17 -14.83
N LEU A 177 -57.70 85.13 -15.62
CA LEU A 177 -58.32 85.29 -16.93
C LEU A 177 -59.74 85.88 -16.80
N GLU A 178 -60.56 85.37 -15.88
CA GLU A 178 -61.90 85.90 -15.61
C GLU A 178 -61.86 87.36 -15.17
N ILE A 179 -60.95 87.71 -14.25
CA ILE A 179 -60.73 89.10 -13.80
C ILE A 179 -60.31 89.96 -14.98
N ARG A 180 -59.37 89.51 -15.83
CA ARG A 180 -58.95 90.22 -17.03
C ARG A 180 -60.13 90.50 -17.97
N GLU A 181 -60.97 89.51 -18.22
CA GLU A 181 -62.17 89.68 -19.05
C GLU A 181 -63.17 90.67 -18.44
N ALA A 182 -63.39 90.61 -17.13
CA ALA A 182 -64.27 91.53 -16.41
C ALA A 182 -63.76 92.99 -16.47
N PHE A 183 -62.45 93.20 -16.24
CA PHE A 183 -61.82 94.51 -16.40
C PHE A 183 -61.92 95.03 -17.83
N GLN A 184 -61.68 94.18 -18.83
CA GLN A 184 -61.81 94.58 -20.23
C GLN A 184 -63.26 95.01 -20.55
N LYS A 185 -64.26 94.28 -20.06
CA LYS A 185 -65.68 94.66 -20.19
C LYS A 185 -65.96 96.03 -19.53
N TYR A 186 -65.45 96.26 -18.32
CA TYR A 186 -65.61 97.53 -17.61
C TYR A 186 -64.96 98.71 -18.34
N ILE A 187 -63.74 98.53 -18.86
CA ILE A 187 -63.02 99.54 -19.65
C ILE A 187 -63.81 99.87 -20.92
N ASN A 188 -64.26 98.85 -21.65
CA ASN A 188 -65.04 99.04 -22.87
C ASN A 188 -66.35 99.82 -22.61
N LEU A 189 -67.00 99.59 -21.47
CA LEU A 189 -68.23 100.31 -21.04
C LEU A 189 -67.95 101.76 -20.64
N THR A 190 -66.89 101.99 -19.86
CA THR A 190 -66.60 103.30 -19.25
C THR A 190 -65.87 104.24 -20.23
N PHE A 191 -65.08 103.65 -21.15
CA PHE A 191 -64.25 104.38 -22.09
C PHE A 191 -64.37 103.81 -23.52
N PRO A 192 -65.51 104.00 -24.21
CA PRO A 192 -65.77 103.40 -25.51
C PRO A 192 -64.88 103.92 -26.66
N GLN A 193 -64.11 104.98 -26.42
CA GLN A 193 -63.18 105.56 -27.40
C GLN A 193 -61.76 104.97 -27.30
N LEU A 194 -61.45 104.19 -26.26
CA LEU A 194 -60.18 103.49 -26.15
C LEU A 194 -60.15 102.32 -27.13
N ALA A 195 -59.09 102.23 -27.92
CA ALA A 195 -58.91 101.13 -28.87
C ALA A 195 -58.57 99.82 -28.12
N PRO A 196 -59.00 98.64 -28.62
CA PRO A 196 -58.64 97.36 -28.03
C PRO A 196 -57.11 97.23 -27.86
N GLY A 197 -56.66 96.83 -26.66
CA GLY A 197 -55.23 96.66 -26.33
C GLY A 197 -54.52 97.88 -25.72
N GLN A 198 -55.11 99.09 -25.76
CA GLN A 198 -54.49 100.28 -25.16
C GLN A 198 -54.41 100.23 -23.62
N ALA A 199 -55.22 99.38 -22.97
CA ALA A 199 -55.25 99.20 -21.52
C ALA A 199 -54.52 97.92 -21.04
N ASP A 200 -53.82 97.21 -21.92
CA ASP A 200 -53.15 95.93 -21.60
C ASP A 200 -52.02 96.07 -20.56
N PHE A 201 -51.55 97.29 -20.31
CA PHE A 201 -50.56 97.58 -19.27
C PHE A 201 -51.10 97.44 -17.84
N ILE A 202 -52.43 97.48 -17.64
CA ILE A 202 -53.06 97.40 -16.31
C ILE A 202 -52.91 95.99 -15.72
N LEU A 203 -52.95 94.97 -16.58
CA LEU A 203 -52.67 93.57 -16.23
C LEU A 203 -51.75 93.00 -17.31
N PRO A 204 -50.42 93.13 -17.20
CA PRO A 204 -49.50 92.60 -18.20
C PRO A 204 -49.58 91.07 -18.30
N PHE A 205 -49.37 90.53 -19.51
CA PHE A 205 -49.30 89.08 -19.71
C PHE A 205 -48.07 88.50 -19.03
N ARG A 206 -48.18 87.26 -18.55
CA ARG A 206 -47.06 86.55 -17.93
C ARG A 206 -45.96 86.32 -18.99
N LYS A 207 -44.70 86.56 -18.62
CA LYS A 207 -43.56 86.20 -19.47
C LYS A 207 -43.44 84.68 -19.50
N ILE A 208 -43.57 84.08 -20.69
CA ILE A 208 -43.32 82.66 -20.88
C ILE A 208 -41.80 82.47 -20.88
N SER A 209 -41.24 82.04 -19.76
CA SER A 209 -39.87 81.53 -19.73
C SER A 209 -39.91 80.06 -20.15
N ALA A 210 -39.30 79.73 -21.28
CA ALA A 210 -39.11 78.33 -21.65
C ALA A 210 -38.30 77.63 -20.56
N PHE A 211 -38.77 76.45 -20.12
CA PHE A 211 -38.00 75.59 -19.23
C PHE A 211 -36.72 75.17 -19.97
N ARG A 212 -35.56 75.59 -19.47
CA ARG A 212 -34.28 75.04 -19.93
C ARG A 212 -33.98 73.86 -19.04
N ASP A 213 -33.91 72.68 -19.64
CA ASP A 213 -33.40 71.47 -18.98
C ASP A 213 -31.99 71.78 -18.45
N SER A 214 -31.88 72.02 -17.15
CA SER A 214 -30.58 72.04 -16.50
C SER A 214 -30.16 70.59 -16.36
N GLY A 215 -29.37 70.13 -17.33
CA GLY A 215 -28.80 68.78 -17.33
C GLY A 215 -28.21 68.46 -15.96
N VAL A 216 -28.81 67.48 -15.30
CA VAL A 216 -28.18 66.80 -14.18
C VAL A 216 -27.22 65.80 -14.82
N GLU A 217 -25.95 66.16 -14.87
CA GLU A 217 -24.87 65.21 -15.18
C GLU A 217 -24.88 64.12 -14.10
N LEU A 218 -25.05 62.88 -14.54
CA LEU A 218 -24.90 61.66 -13.77
C LEU A 218 -23.43 61.41 -13.41
#